data_AF-A0A1F9NQK5-F1
#
_entry.id   AF-A0A1F9NQK5-F1
#
_cell.length_a   1.000
_cell.length_b   1.000
_cell.length_c   1.000
_cell.angle_alpha   90.00
_cell.angle_beta   90.00
_cell.angle_gamma   90.00
#
_symmetry.space_group_name_H-M   'P 1'
#
loop_
_entity.id
_entity.type
_entity.pdbx_description
1 polymer ?
#
loop_
_entity_poly.entity_id
_entity_poly.type
_entity_poly.pdbx_seq_one_letter_code
_entity_poly.pdbx_strand_id
1 'polypeptide(L)'
;MTGCIICIGNRFVAADAAGPAVFDRLREMVLPQGVDLVEGGLAGLNLLPFLENGGRVVFVDAVCGFAGPGEMVLLTEREITGTTSQVHYDHGAGLPYVLAVLPQVADGEPPEEIFLVGLEGECSMETIDQAARLSIAVAANGLMGSG
;
A
#
# COMPACT_ATOMS: atom_id res chain seq x y z
N MET A 1 17.60 -7.52 2.98
CA MET A 1 16.18 -7.41 2.65
C MET A 1 15.93 -6.01 2.12
N THR A 2 15.32 -5.94 0.96
CA THR A 2 14.87 -4.70 0.32
C THR A 2 13.38 -4.53 0.60
N GLY A 3 12.96 -3.31 0.90
CA GLY A 3 11.56 -2.93 1.09
C GLY A 3 11.16 -1.91 0.03
N CYS A 4 9.90 -1.91 -0.40
CA CYS A 4 9.38 -0.95 -1.35
C CYS A 4 8.06 -0.38 -0.81
N ILE A 5 7.94 0.94 -0.81
CA ILE A 5 6.70 1.65 -0.46
C ILE A 5 6.10 2.18 -1.76
N ILE A 6 4.88 1.76 -2.07
CA ILE A 6 4.17 2.13 -3.28
C ILE A 6 2.92 2.92 -2.88
N CYS A 7 2.91 4.21 -3.19
CA CYS A 7 1.76 5.06 -2.92
C CYS A 7 0.86 5.16 -4.14
N ILE A 8 -0.39 4.73 -3.99
CA ILE A 8 -1.42 4.68 -5.03
C ILE A 8 -2.47 5.75 -4.71
N GLY A 9 -3.05 6.35 -5.74
CA GLY A 9 -4.19 7.24 -5.63
C GLY A 9 -4.11 8.44 -6.56
N ASN A 10 -5.10 9.31 -6.42
CA ASN A 10 -5.33 10.45 -7.28
C ASN A 10 -5.42 11.74 -6.48
N ARG A 11 -4.38 12.57 -6.60
CA ARG A 11 -4.31 13.91 -5.98
C ARG A 11 -5.46 14.85 -6.35
N PHE A 12 -6.17 14.58 -7.44
CA PHE A 12 -7.29 15.40 -7.91
C PHE A 12 -8.66 14.94 -7.39
N VAL A 13 -8.74 13.77 -6.75
CA VAL A 13 -9.98 13.22 -6.18
C VAL A 13 -9.83 13.20 -4.67
N ALA A 14 -10.60 14.02 -3.95
CA ALA A 14 -10.43 14.18 -2.50
C ALA A 14 -10.51 12.86 -1.71
N ALA A 15 -11.38 11.96 -2.14
CA ALA A 15 -11.54 10.63 -1.54
C ALA A 15 -10.35 9.67 -1.80
N ASP A 16 -9.47 10.00 -2.74
CA ASP A 16 -8.34 9.19 -3.20
C ASP A 16 -6.99 9.96 -3.09
N ALA A 17 -7.01 11.12 -2.43
CA ALA A 17 -5.84 11.99 -2.29
C ALA A 17 -4.90 11.52 -1.17
N ALA A 18 -5.31 10.54 -0.35
CA ALA A 18 -4.58 10.10 0.82
C ALA A 18 -3.23 9.47 0.47
N GLY A 19 -3.16 8.58 -0.52
CA GLY A 19 -1.89 7.96 -0.93
C GLY A 19 -0.87 8.96 -1.45
N PRO A 20 -1.21 9.87 -2.39
CA PRO A 20 -0.32 10.96 -2.80
C PRO A 20 0.10 11.88 -1.66
N ALA A 21 -0.78 12.16 -0.69
CA ALA A 21 -0.42 12.97 0.48
C ALA A 21 0.61 12.27 1.37
N VAL A 22 0.49 10.95 1.57
CA VAL A 22 1.49 10.15 2.28
C VAL A 22 2.79 10.07 1.48
N PHE A 23 2.73 9.95 0.16
CA PHE A 23 3.92 9.97 -0.70
C PHE A 23 4.72 11.28 -0.54
N ASP A 24 4.04 12.42 -0.63
CA ASP A 24 4.67 13.73 -0.45
C ASP A 24 5.29 13.84 0.95
N ARG A 25 4.62 13.29 1.98
CA ARG A 25 5.16 13.25 3.34
C ARG A 25 6.39 12.34 3.47
N LEU A 26 6.37 11.15 2.85
CA LEU A 26 7.49 10.20 2.85
C LEU A 26 8.73 10.78 2.16
N ARG A 27 8.55 11.59 1.12
CA ARG A 27 9.65 12.28 0.43
C ARG A 27 10.39 13.29 1.31
N GLU A 28 9.74 13.80 2.34
CA GLU A 28 10.36 14.71 3.31
C GLU A 28 11.06 13.96 4.46
N MET A 29 10.87 12.64 4.55
CA MET A 29 11.44 11.78 5.59
C MET A 29 12.72 11.09 5.14
N VAL A 30 13.53 10.67 6.11
CA VAL A 30 14.70 9.83 5.85
C VAL A 30 14.26 8.37 5.77
N LEU A 31 14.39 7.79 4.59
CA LEU A 31 14.13 6.37 4.37
C LEU A 31 15.33 5.52 4.81
N PRO A 32 15.12 4.37 5.47
CA PRO A 32 16.17 3.42 5.79
C PRO A 32 16.88 2.89 4.53
N GLN A 33 18.13 2.47 4.69
CA GLN A 33 18.89 1.88 3.58
C GLN A 33 18.18 0.62 3.06
N GLY A 34 17.94 0.56 1.75
CA GLY A 34 17.26 -0.57 1.11
C GLY A 34 15.74 -0.46 1.13
N VAL A 35 15.16 0.67 1.54
CA VAL A 35 13.74 1.00 1.34
C VAL A 35 13.59 1.97 0.18
N ASP A 36 12.93 1.53 -0.88
CA ASP A 36 12.61 2.36 -2.04
C ASP A 36 11.20 2.96 -1.91
N LEU A 37 11.02 4.16 -2.47
CA LEU A 37 9.74 4.87 -2.50
C LEU A 37 9.31 5.09 -3.95
N VAL A 38 8.12 4.60 -4.29
CA VAL A 38 7.57 4.61 -5.65
C VAL A 38 6.21 5.31 -5.66
N GLU A 39 6.03 6.24 -6.59
CA GLU A 39 4.73 6.83 -6.90
C GLU A 39 3.98 5.89 -7.85
N GLY A 40 3.01 5.14 -7.32
CA GLY A 40 2.17 4.23 -8.10
C GLY A 40 1.06 4.95 -8.89
N GLY A 41 0.70 6.16 -8.46
CA GLY A 41 -0.36 6.95 -9.09
C GLY A 41 -1.68 6.18 -9.17
N LEU A 42 -2.38 6.27 -10.31
CA LEU A 42 -3.60 5.49 -10.59
C LEU A 42 -3.32 4.08 -11.12
N ALA A 43 -2.05 3.70 -11.26
CA ALA A 43 -1.69 2.56 -12.06
C ALA A 43 -1.83 1.29 -11.22
N GLY A 44 -2.92 0.53 -11.37
CA GLY A 44 -3.08 -0.77 -10.70
C GLY A 44 -2.12 -1.82 -11.26
N LEU A 45 -2.39 -2.36 -12.44
CA LEU A 45 -1.60 -3.44 -13.06
C LEU A 45 -0.19 -3.04 -13.51
N ASN A 46 0.10 -1.73 -13.65
CA ASN A 46 1.44 -1.26 -13.99
C ASN A 46 2.44 -1.41 -12.83
N LEU A 47 1.99 -1.90 -11.67
CA LEU A 47 2.79 -2.14 -10.49
C LEU A 47 3.47 -3.51 -10.47
N LEU A 48 3.05 -4.43 -11.36
CA LEU A 48 3.61 -5.79 -11.45
C LEU A 48 5.15 -5.81 -11.53
N PRO A 49 5.82 -4.97 -12.35
CA PRO A 49 7.28 -4.96 -12.43
C PRO A 49 7.98 -4.54 -11.12
N PHE A 50 7.29 -3.79 -10.25
CA PHE A 50 7.83 -3.39 -8.95
C PHE A 50 7.68 -4.49 -7.90
N LEU A 51 6.74 -5.42 -8.12
CA LEU A 51 6.49 -6.57 -7.25
C LEU A 51 7.46 -7.72 -7.51
N GLU A 52 8.06 -7.78 -8.71
CA GLU A 52 8.99 -8.85 -9.12
C GLU A 52 10.42 -8.71 -8.57
N ASN A 53 10.69 -7.69 -7.76
CA ASN A 53 12.01 -7.42 -7.18
C ASN A 53 12.26 -8.14 -5.83
N GLY A 54 11.32 -8.97 -5.38
CA GLY A 54 11.39 -9.67 -4.09
C GLY A 54 11.35 -8.74 -2.87
N GLY A 55 11.50 -9.31 -1.68
CA GLY A 55 11.51 -8.57 -0.42
C GLY A 55 10.11 -8.16 0.06
N ARG A 56 9.97 -6.95 0.60
CA ARG A 56 8.72 -6.49 1.22
C ARG A 56 8.08 -5.37 0.43
N VAL A 57 6.78 -5.43 0.23
CA VAL A 57 6.04 -4.34 -0.42
C VAL A 57 4.95 -3.80 0.50
N VAL A 58 4.94 -2.48 0.65
CA VAL A 58 3.94 -1.74 1.41
C VAL A 58 3.20 -0.83 0.45
N PHE A 59 1.94 -1.14 0.21
CA PHE A 59 1.03 -0.27 -0.51
C PHE A 59 0.47 0.79 0.43
N VAL A 60 0.27 2.00 -0.08
CA VAL A 60 -0.45 3.07 0.61
C VAL A 60 -1.56 3.54 -0.31
N ASP A 61 -2.81 3.42 0.12
CA ASP A 61 -3.97 3.74 -0.70
C ASP A 61 -5.12 4.29 0.16
N ALA A 62 -6.06 4.97 -0.47
CA ALA A 62 -7.33 5.29 0.16
C ALA A 62 -8.22 4.03 0.22
N VAL A 63 -8.81 3.77 1.38
CA VAL A 63 -9.70 2.62 1.60
C VAL A 63 -11.08 3.07 2.08
N CYS A 64 -12.08 2.21 1.89
CA CYS A 64 -13.45 2.45 2.32
C CYS A 64 -14.01 1.21 2.99
N GLY A 65 -14.59 1.36 4.19
CA GLY A 65 -15.20 0.28 4.96
C GLY A 65 -14.20 -0.58 5.75
N PHE A 66 -12.95 -0.13 5.91
CA PHE A 66 -11.94 -0.83 6.70
C PHE A 66 -11.56 -0.09 8.00
N ALA A 67 -11.80 1.22 8.07
CA ALA A 67 -11.54 2.06 9.24
C ALA A 67 -12.63 3.13 9.44
N GLY A 68 -12.54 3.91 10.53
CA GLY A 68 -13.37 5.10 10.69
C GLY A 68 -12.92 6.26 9.77
N PRO A 69 -13.79 7.24 9.47
CA PRO A 69 -13.40 8.43 8.74
C PRO A 69 -12.25 9.19 9.45
N GLY A 70 -11.18 9.47 8.73
CA GLY A 70 -9.96 10.11 9.22
C GLY A 70 -8.96 9.15 9.87
N GLU A 71 -9.27 7.86 9.93
CA GLU A 71 -8.41 6.83 10.51
C GLU A 71 -7.61 6.08 9.44
N MET A 72 -6.62 5.33 9.90
CA MET A 72 -5.79 4.46 9.07
C MET A 72 -5.82 3.03 9.60
N VAL A 73 -5.60 2.08 8.69
CA VAL A 73 -5.57 0.65 8.96
C VAL A 73 -4.36 0.03 8.28
N LEU A 74 -3.79 -1.00 8.89
CA LEU A 74 -2.76 -1.84 8.28
C LEU A 74 -3.36 -3.21 8.00
N LEU A 75 -3.32 -3.63 6.74
CA LEU A 75 -3.86 -4.89 6.27
C LEU A 75 -2.71 -5.73 5.69
N THR A 76 -2.70 -7.01 6.02
CA THR A 76 -1.83 -8.01 5.40
C THR A 76 -2.41 -8.49 4.07
N GLU A 77 -1.58 -9.09 3.21
CA GLU A 77 -2.02 -9.76 1.98
C GLU A 77 -3.27 -10.65 2.19
N ARG A 78 -3.30 -11.41 3.30
CA ARG A 78 -4.41 -12.31 3.63
C ARG A 78 -5.69 -11.58 3.97
N GLU A 79 -5.61 -10.42 4.63
CA GLU A 79 -6.78 -9.61 4.96
C GLU A 79 -7.33 -8.90 3.72
N ILE A 80 -6.44 -8.43 2.84
CA ILE A 80 -6.81 -7.82 1.56
C ILE A 80 -7.52 -8.84 0.66
N THR A 81 -6.94 -10.03 0.50
CA THR A 81 -7.51 -11.11 -0.33
C THR A 81 -8.72 -11.77 0.32
N GLY A 82 -8.76 -11.89 1.64
CA GLY A 82 -9.88 -12.49 2.39
C GLY A 82 -11.19 -11.69 2.33
N THR A 83 -11.12 -10.41 1.98
CA THR A 83 -12.28 -9.52 1.86
C THR A 83 -13.02 -9.67 0.51
N THR A 84 -12.51 -10.51 -0.41
CA THR A 84 -13.06 -10.75 -1.76
C THR A 84 -14.41 -11.46 -1.83
N SER A 85 -15.09 -11.72 -0.71
CA SER A 85 -16.44 -12.30 -0.74
C SER A 85 -17.52 -11.30 -1.22
N GLN A 86 -17.25 -9.99 -1.27
CA GLN A 86 -18.30 -8.99 -1.61
C GLN A 86 -17.87 -7.76 -2.44
N VAL A 87 -16.66 -7.67 -2.98
CA VAL A 87 -16.25 -6.47 -3.75
C VAL A 87 -16.35 -6.73 -5.25
N HIS A 88 -17.23 -5.98 -5.92
CA HIS A 88 -17.38 -5.97 -7.36
C HIS A 88 -16.02 -5.78 -8.07
N TYR A 89 -15.60 -6.79 -8.83
CA TYR A 89 -14.47 -6.72 -9.76
C TYR A 89 -14.84 -5.87 -10.98
N ASP A 90 -15.07 -4.57 -10.78
CA ASP A 90 -15.05 -3.62 -11.90
C ASP A 90 -13.58 -3.29 -12.25
N HIS A 91 -13.34 -2.71 -13.41
CA HIS A 91 -12.03 -2.22 -13.85
C HIS A 91 -11.40 -1.14 -12.92
N GLY A 92 -12.07 -0.79 -11.81
CA GLY A 92 -11.57 -0.04 -10.65
C GLY A 92 -11.19 -0.88 -9.42
N ALA A 93 -11.17 -2.21 -9.52
CA ALA A 93 -10.71 -3.12 -8.48
C ALA A 93 -9.17 -3.10 -8.39
N GLY A 94 -8.61 -2.01 -7.87
CA GLY A 94 -7.18 -1.67 -7.87
C GLY A 94 -6.26 -2.77 -7.32
N LEU A 95 -6.05 -2.81 -6.00
CA LEU A 95 -5.02 -3.66 -5.38
C LEU A 95 -5.40 -5.15 -5.21
N PRO A 96 -6.62 -5.53 -4.78
CA PRO A 96 -6.97 -6.94 -4.59
C PRO A 96 -6.87 -7.78 -5.86
N TYR A 97 -7.19 -7.20 -7.02
CA TYR A 97 -7.05 -7.86 -8.31
C TYR A 97 -5.58 -8.08 -8.67
N VAL A 98 -4.72 -7.07 -8.45
CA VAL A 98 -3.26 -7.20 -8.66
C VAL A 98 -2.69 -8.33 -7.82
N LEU A 99 -3.06 -8.42 -6.53
CA LEU A 99 -2.60 -9.50 -5.65
C LEU A 99 -3.13 -10.88 -6.06
N ALA A 100 -4.36 -10.97 -6.55
CA ALA A 100 -4.93 -12.22 -7.03
C ALA A 100 -4.29 -12.73 -8.34
N VAL A 101 -3.83 -11.81 -9.19
CA VAL A 101 -3.23 -12.12 -10.49
C VAL A 101 -1.71 -12.28 -10.39
N LEU A 102 -1.05 -11.63 -9.44
CA LEU A 102 0.41 -11.66 -9.25
C LEU A 102 1.00 -13.08 -9.28
N PRO A 103 0.47 -14.09 -8.55
CA PRO A 103 1.01 -15.45 -8.60
C PRO A 103 0.88 -16.16 -9.96
N GLN A 104 0.01 -15.64 -10.84
CA GLN A 104 -0.26 -16.22 -12.16
C GLN A 104 0.53 -15.57 -13.29
N VAL A 105 1.03 -14.34 -13.07
CA VAL A 105 1.68 -13.52 -14.12
C VAL A 105 3.11 -13.11 -13.79
N ALA A 106 3.54 -13.24 -12.53
CA ALA A 106 4.91 -12.93 -12.15
C ALA A 106 5.86 -14.00 -12.73
N ASP A 107 6.78 -13.56 -13.58
CA ASP A 107 7.91 -14.39 -14.06
C ASP A 107 9.14 -14.23 -13.13
N GLY A 108 9.13 -13.23 -12.25
CA GLY A 108 10.17 -12.91 -11.27
C GLY A 108 9.99 -13.52 -9.88
N GLU A 109 10.76 -13.03 -8.90
CA GLU A 109 10.64 -13.46 -7.50
C GLU A 109 9.52 -12.65 -6.82
N PRO A 110 8.40 -13.29 -6.43
CA PRO A 110 7.30 -12.58 -5.79
C PRO A 110 7.76 -12.00 -4.43
N PRO A 111 7.10 -10.93 -3.96
CA PRO A 111 7.43 -10.34 -2.67
C PRO A 111 7.15 -11.35 -1.55
N GLU A 112 8.05 -11.42 -0.57
CA GLU A 112 7.92 -12.30 0.60
C GLU A 112 6.78 -11.87 1.51
N GLU A 113 6.58 -10.55 1.64
CA GLU A 113 5.52 -9.98 2.46
C GLU A 113 4.88 -8.77 1.75
N ILE A 114 3.55 -8.73 1.75
CA ILE A 114 2.76 -7.64 1.20
C ILE A 114 1.86 -7.06 2.30
N PHE A 115 1.88 -5.74 2.39
CA PHE A 115 1.06 -4.97 3.32
C PHE A 115 0.35 -3.83 2.59
N LEU A 116 -0.80 -3.41 3.12
CA LEU A 116 -1.53 -2.22 2.71
C LEU A 116 -1.75 -1.33 3.93
N VAL A 117 -1.24 -0.10 3.86
CA VAL A 117 -1.62 0.99 4.74
C VAL A 117 -2.79 1.72 4.09
N GLY A 118 -3.99 1.43 4.56
CA GLY A 118 -5.22 2.06 4.10
C GLY A 118 -5.55 3.30 4.91
N LEU A 119 -5.95 4.38 4.24
CA LEU A 119 -6.46 5.60 4.88
C LEU A 119 -7.92 5.83 4.47
N GLU A 120 -8.81 6.08 5.42
CA GLU A 120 -10.25 6.22 5.13
C GLU A 120 -10.73 7.67 5.27
N GLY A 121 -11.33 8.20 4.22
CA GLY A 121 -11.91 9.55 4.21
C GLY A 121 -10.88 10.69 4.23
N GLU A 122 -11.29 11.86 4.76
CA GLU A 122 -10.41 13.02 4.89
C GLU A 122 -9.46 12.85 6.09
N CYS A 123 -8.19 12.53 5.80
CA CYS A 123 -7.18 12.33 6.82
C CYS A 123 -6.51 13.65 7.25
N SER A 124 -6.27 13.77 8.56
CA SER A 124 -5.49 14.87 9.12
C SER A 124 -4.00 14.71 8.79
N MET A 125 -3.22 15.78 8.91
CA MET A 125 -1.75 15.71 8.79
C MET A 125 -1.12 14.76 9.81
N GLU A 126 -1.74 14.59 10.99
CA GLU A 126 -1.28 13.64 12.00
C GLU A 126 -1.45 12.20 11.52
N THR A 127 -2.62 11.87 10.95
CA THR A 127 -2.89 10.55 10.36
C THR A 127 -1.92 10.26 9.20
N ILE A 128 -1.67 11.25 8.33
CA ILE A 128 -0.74 11.11 7.20
C ILE A 128 0.69 10.87 7.69
N ASP A 129 1.15 11.61 8.70
CA ASP A 129 2.47 11.42 9.30
C ASP A 129 2.60 10.05 9.97
N GLN A 130 1.54 9.59 10.64
CA GLN A 130 1.49 8.27 11.24
C GLN A 130 1.53 7.14 10.19
N ALA A 131 0.79 7.30 9.10
CA ALA A 131 0.81 6.37 7.97
C ALA A 131 2.20 6.30 7.35
N ALA A 132 2.84 7.43 7.08
CA ALA A 132 4.21 7.48 6.55
C ALA A 132 5.22 6.72 7.45
N ARG A 133 5.18 6.99 8.77
CA ARG A 133 6.07 6.30 9.73
C ARG A 133 5.79 4.80 9.79
N LEU A 134 4.52 4.40 9.74
CA LEU A 134 4.14 2.99 9.73
C LEU A 134 4.63 2.30 8.46
N SER A 135 4.45 2.93 7.29
CA SER A 135 4.94 2.39 6.01
C SER A 135 6.44 2.15 6.03
N ILE A 136 7.22 3.09 6.58
CA ILE A 136 8.67 2.93 6.74
C ILE A 136 8.99 1.77 7.69
N ALA A 137 8.34 1.71 8.84
CA ALA A 137 8.59 0.68 9.84
C ALA A 137 8.32 -0.72 9.30
N VAL A 138 7.20 -0.89 8.59
CA VAL A 138 6.78 -2.16 7.99
C VAL A 138 7.66 -2.52 6.79
N ALA A 139 8.01 -1.57 5.92
CA ALA A 139 8.92 -1.84 4.80
C ALA A 139 10.31 -2.29 5.28
N ALA A 140 10.81 -1.69 6.37
CA ALA A 140 12.11 -2.03 6.93
C ALA A 140 12.10 -3.33 7.75
N ASN A 141 11.06 -3.56 8.57
CA ASN A 141 11.07 -4.61 9.60
C ASN A 141 9.97 -5.66 9.48
N GLY A 142 8.98 -5.47 8.60
CA GLY A 142 7.74 -6.24 8.58
C GLY A 142 6.83 -5.86 9.76
N LEU A 143 5.82 -6.69 10.03
CA LEU A 143 5.05 -6.59 11.28
C LEU A 143 5.93 -7.03 12.45
N MET A 144 6.39 -6.09 13.29
CA MET A 144 7.00 -6.46 14.56
C MET A 144 5.94 -7.04 15.51
N GLY A 145 5.86 -8.37 15.60
CA GLY A 145 5.13 -9.16 16.62
C GLY A 145 3.95 -9.96 16.05
N SER A 146 3.90 -11.29 16.22
CA SER A 146 3.66 -11.91 17.53
C SER A 146 4.43 -13.22 17.68
N GLY A 147 5.40 -13.25 18.60
CA GLY A 147 5.80 -14.44 19.34
C GLY A 147 5.13 -14.43 20.70
#